data_AF-A0A3R7EGB7-F1
#
_entry.id   AF-A0A3R7EGB7-F1
#
_cell.length_a   1.000
_cell.length_b   1.000
_cell.length_c   1.000
_cell.angle_alpha   90.00
_cell.angle_beta   90.00
_cell.angle_gamma   90.00
#
_symmetry.space_group_name_H-M   'P 1'
#
loop_
_entity.id
_entity.type
_entity.pdbx_description
1 polymer ?
#
loop_
_entity_poly.entity_id
_entity_poly.type
_entity_poly.pdbx_seq_one_letter_code
_entity_poly.pdbx_strand_id
1 'polypeptide(L)'
;HPKLDDVASVIAAARQKFPQTPLSLSCVRPGGRYRSDLDRCAILCGVDRIAVPSRSAYKLCQEIGLEIREVEDMCCSCNQWLRG
;
A
#
# COMPACT_ATOMS: atom_id res chain seq x y z
N HIS A 1 -0.66 15.12 10.52
CA HIS A 1 -0.68 14.25 9.33
C HIS A 1 -1.99 14.51 8.58
N PRO A 2 -2.07 14.30 7.25
CA PRO A 2 -3.33 14.46 6.52
C PRO A 2 -4.41 13.52 7.08
N LYS A 3 -5.68 13.79 6.79
CA LYS A 3 -6.76 12.88 7.17
C LYS A 3 -6.68 11.64 6.28
N LEU A 4 -7.06 10.49 6.83
CA LEU A 4 -7.03 9.24 6.08
C LEU A 4 -7.95 9.29 4.86
N ASP A 5 -9.12 9.91 4.98
CA ASP A 5 -10.10 10.04 3.89
C ASP A 5 -9.53 10.83 2.70
N ASP A 6 -8.71 11.86 2.96
CA ASP A 6 -8.06 12.64 1.91
C ASP A 6 -7.05 11.76 1.16
N VAL A 7 -6.25 10.99 1.88
CA VAL A 7 -5.26 10.07 1.28
C VAL A 7 -5.96 8.94 0.53
N ALA A 8 -7.02 8.37 1.09
CA ALA A 8 -7.85 7.34 0.48
C ALA A 8 -8.45 7.81 -0.85
N SER A 9 -8.97 9.04 -0.86
CA SER A 9 -9.55 9.65 -2.06
C SER A 9 -8.51 9.78 -3.19
N VAL A 10 -7.27 10.17 -2.85
CA VAL A 10 -6.18 10.25 -3.82
C VAL A 10 -5.81 8.87 -4.37
N ILE A 11 -5.70 7.86 -3.52
CA ILE A 11 -5.37 6.49 -3.93
C ILE A 11 -6.48 5.92 -4.83
N ALA A 12 -7.75 6.07 -4.42
CA ALA A 12 -8.89 5.60 -5.19
C ALA A 12 -8.98 6.29 -6.55
N ALA A 13 -8.74 7.61 -6.61
CA ALA A 13 -8.67 8.35 -7.86
C ALA A 13 -7.51 7.86 -8.75
N ALA A 14 -6.34 7.57 -8.17
CA ALA A 14 -5.21 7.01 -8.90
C ALA A 14 -5.53 5.63 -9.48
N ARG A 15 -6.17 4.73 -8.71
CA ARG A 15 -6.57 3.41 -9.19
C ARG A 15 -7.60 3.50 -10.33
N GLN A 16 -8.58 4.40 -10.21
CA GLN A 16 -9.57 4.63 -11.28
C GLN A 16 -8.93 5.18 -12.55
N LYS A 17 -7.99 6.11 -12.42
CA LYS A 17 -7.32 6.74 -13.57
C LYS A 17 -6.29 5.82 -14.22
N PHE A 18 -5.67 4.93 -13.45
CA PHE A 18 -4.60 4.05 -13.89
C PHE A 18 -4.90 2.59 -13.51
N PRO A 19 -5.92 1.95 -14.10
CA PRO A 19 -6.39 0.64 -13.67
C PRO A 19 -5.34 -0.46 -13.81
N GLN A 20 -4.47 -0.37 -14.82
CA GLN A 20 -3.42 -1.37 -15.11
C GLN A 20 -2.05 -0.98 -14.57
N THR A 21 -1.88 0.24 -14.05
CA THR A 21 -0.59 0.68 -13.53
C THR A 21 -0.44 0.24 -12.08
N PRO A 22 0.68 -0.38 -11.71
CA PRO A 22 0.91 -0.73 -10.33
C PRO A 22 1.04 0.49 -9.43
N LEU A 23 0.29 0.52 -8.33
CA LEU A 23 0.33 1.56 -7.32
C LEU A 23 1.16 1.09 -6.12
N SER A 24 2.06 1.95 -5.66
CA SER A 24 2.91 1.66 -4.51
C SER A 24 2.80 2.73 -3.42
N LEU A 25 2.76 2.29 -2.17
CA LEU A 25 2.83 3.14 -0.99
C LEU A 25 4.26 3.12 -0.43
N SER A 26 4.94 4.26 -0.50
CA SER A 26 6.35 4.43 -0.10
C SER A 26 6.60 4.28 1.41
N CYS A 27 7.86 4.08 1.81
CA CYS A 27 8.26 3.94 3.22
C CYS A 27 8.03 5.20 4.06
N VAL A 28 8.08 6.38 3.42
CA VAL A 28 7.96 7.68 4.08
C VAL A 28 6.49 7.95 4.35
N ARG A 29 6.08 7.72 5.59
CA ARG A 29 4.76 8.05 6.13
C ARG A 29 4.82 8.19 7.65
N PRO A 30 3.94 9.00 8.27
CA PRO A 30 3.90 9.15 9.72
C PRO A 30 3.76 7.79 10.41
N GLY A 31 4.55 7.55 11.47
CA GLY A 31 4.55 6.30 12.21
C GLY A 31 3.35 6.14 13.16
N GLY A 32 3.42 5.11 14.00
CA GLY A 32 2.41 4.83 15.02
C GLY A 32 1.07 4.36 14.44
N ARG A 33 -0.03 4.68 15.15
CA ARG A 33 -1.38 4.25 14.78
C ARG A 33 -1.77 4.69 13.37
N TYR A 34 -1.40 5.91 12.99
CA TYR A 34 -1.68 6.45 11.67
C TYR A 34 -1.15 5.55 10.54
N ARG A 35 0.07 5.00 10.69
CA ARG A 35 0.66 4.09 9.71
C ARG A 35 -0.18 2.83 9.51
N SER A 36 -0.64 2.24 10.61
CA SER A 36 -1.47 1.03 10.58
C SER A 36 -2.80 1.28 9.88
N ASP A 37 -3.47 2.38 10.24
CA ASP A 37 -4.77 2.73 9.66
C ASP A 37 -4.62 3.10 8.17
N LEU A 38 -3.55 3.81 7.81
CA LEU A 38 -3.24 4.14 6.41
C LEU A 38 -2.92 2.90 5.58
N ASP A 39 -2.10 1.98 6.09
CA ASP A 39 -1.76 0.76 5.35
C ASP A 39 -3.02 -0.08 5.06
N ARG A 40 -3.91 -0.21 6.05
CA ARG A 40 -5.21 -0.90 5.87
C ARG A 40 -6.07 -0.21 4.82
N CYS A 41 -6.20 1.11 4.93
CA CYS A 41 -6.98 1.90 3.99
C CYS A 41 -6.44 1.81 2.56
N ALA A 42 -5.12 1.87 2.39
CA ALA A 42 -4.45 1.75 1.11
C ALA A 42 -4.72 0.40 0.43
N ILE A 43 -4.71 -0.71 1.17
CA ILE A 43 -5.07 -2.04 0.65
C ILE A 43 -6.51 -2.03 0.12
N LEU A 44 -7.46 -1.52 0.90
CA LEU A 44 -8.87 -1.45 0.51
C LEU A 44 -9.11 -0.54 -0.70
N CYS A 45 -8.28 0.49 -0.88
CA CYS A 45 -8.33 1.38 -2.05
C CYS A 45 -7.63 0.80 -3.29
N GLY A 46 -7.03 -0.39 -3.19
CA GLY A 46 -6.41 -1.09 -4.31
C GLY A 46 -4.96 -0.72 -4.57
N VAL A 47 -4.16 -0.45 -3.53
CA VAL A 47 -2.69 -0.40 -3.66
C VAL A 47 -2.12 -1.80 -3.83
N ASP A 48 -1.19 -1.98 -4.77
CA ASP A 48 -0.60 -3.30 -5.05
C ASP A 48 0.64 -3.59 -4.21
N ARG A 49 1.40 -2.55 -3.84
CA ARG A 49 2.65 -2.70 -3.07
C ARG A 49 2.71 -1.73 -1.90
N ILE A 50 3.07 -2.24 -0.73
CA ILE A 50 3.34 -1.41 0.45
C ILE A 50 4.77 -1.64 0.90
N ALA A 51 5.52 -0.55 1.04
CA ALA A 51 6.84 -0.57 1.63
C ALA A 51 6.79 -0.68 3.16
N VAL A 52 7.55 -1.60 3.74
CA VAL A 52 7.63 -1.82 5.20
C VAL A 52 6.22 -1.81 5.82
N PRO A 53 5.35 -2.76 5.43
CA PRO A 53 3.96 -2.81 5.84
C PRO A 53 3.82 -3.04 7.36
N SER A 54 2.80 -2.46 7.97
CA SER A 54 2.45 -2.72 9.36
C SER A 54 1.92 -4.14 9.53
N ARG A 55 2.02 -4.70 10.74
CA ARG A 55 1.39 -5.99 11.08
C ARG A 55 -0.12 -6.02 10.78
N SER A 56 -0.78 -4.86 10.86
CA SER A 56 -2.21 -4.74 10.60
C SER A 56 -2.57 -4.86 9.12
N ALA A 57 -1.63 -4.55 8.21
CA ALA A 57 -1.77 -4.79 6.78
C ALA A 57 -1.74 -6.29 6.47
N TYR A 58 -0.78 -7.03 7.03
CA TYR A 58 -0.73 -8.49 6.87
C TYR A 58 -2.02 -9.17 7.33
N LYS A 59 -2.52 -8.80 8.51
CA LYS A 59 -3.79 -9.30 9.03
C LYS A 59 -4.95 -9.00 8.09
N LEU A 60 -5.05 -7.76 7.59
CA LEU A 60 -6.12 -7.38 6.68
C LEU A 60 -6.06 -8.20 5.37
N CYS A 61 -4.89 -8.34 4.76
CA CYS A 61 -4.73 -9.14 3.55
C CYS A 61 -5.20 -10.58 3.77
N GLN A 62 -4.88 -11.18 4.92
CA GLN A 62 -5.38 -12.51 5.30
C GLN A 62 -6.91 -12.53 5.49
N GLU A 63 -7.47 -11.53 6.17
CA GLU A 63 -8.92 -11.39 6.41
C GLU A 63 -9.73 -11.34 5.10
N ILE A 64 -9.19 -10.68 4.07
CA ILE A 64 -9.88 -10.49 2.78
C ILE A 64 -9.40 -11.46 1.68
N GLY A 65 -8.55 -12.43 2.03
CA GLY A 65 -8.11 -13.50 1.11
C GLY A 65 -7.12 -13.07 0.03
N LEU A 66 -6.29 -12.03 0.27
CA LEU A 66 -5.22 -11.63 -0.64
C LEU A 66 -3.96 -12.48 -0.45
N GLU A 67 -3.32 -12.82 -1.58
CA GLU A 67 -1.99 -13.43 -1.60
C GLU A 67 -0.93 -12.36 -1.29
N ILE A 68 -0.06 -12.64 -0.32
CA ILE A 68 1.04 -11.73 0.04
C ILE A 68 2.33 -12.28 -0.57
N ARG A 69 2.97 -11.49 -1.41
CA ARG A 69 4.32 -11.75 -1.92
C ARG A 69 5.30 -10.79 -1.28
N GLU A 70 6.20 -11.34 -0.47
CA GLU A 70 7.27 -10.56 0.14
C GLU A 70 8.46 -10.49 -0.80
N VAL A 71 9.09 -9.31 -0.86
CA VAL A 71 10.35 -9.14 -1.58
C VAL A 71 11.35 -8.52 -0.62
N GLU A 72 12.34 -9.32 -0.25
CA GLU A 72 13.42 -8.95 0.66
C GLU A 72 14.46 -8.07 -0.04
N ASP A 73 15.27 -7.35 0.75
CA ASP A 73 16.41 -6.55 0.28
C ASP A 73 16.12 -5.51 -0.81
N MET A 74 14.89 -4.99 -0.87
CA MET A 74 14.49 -3.98 -1.85
C MET A 74 14.08 -2.64 -1.27
N CYS A 75 14.72 -1.59 -1.79
CA CYS A 75 14.30 -0.21 -1.55
C CYS A 75 12.94 0.07 -2.20
N CYS A 76 12.15 0.94 -1.58
CA CYS A 76 10.82 1.34 -2.06
C CYS A 76 10.88 2.12 -3.38
N SER A 77 12.03 2.73 -3.67
CA SER A 77 12.31 3.42 -4.94
C SER A 77 12.73 2.46 -6.06
N CYS A 78 13.09 1.21 -5.74
CA CYS A 78 13.42 0.20 -6.76
C CYS A 78 12.14 -0.39 -7.35
N ASN A 79 11.93 -0.12 -8.64
CA ASN A 79 10.83 -0.64 -9.43
C ASN A 79 11.20 -2.01 -10.01
N GLN A 80 10.82 -3.09 -9.31
CA GLN A 80 11.05 -4.47 -9.77
C GLN A 80 9.90 -5.02 -10.63
N TRP A 81 8.84 -4.24 -10.92
CA TRP A 81 7.77 -4.66 -11.86
C TRP A 81 8.32 -4.93 -13.28
N LEU A 82 9.57 -4.53 -13.55
CA LEU A 82 10.29 -4.77 -14.81
C LEU A 82 11.05 -6.11 -14.85
N ARG A 83 11.09 -6.88 -13.76
CA ARG A 83 11.67 -8.23 -13.76
C ARG A 83 10.56 -9.26 -13.66
N GLY A 84 9.98 -9.59 -14.82
CA GLY A 84 9.29 -10.84 -15.17
C GLY A 84 8.39 -11.47 -14.12
#